data_AF-A0A6G4AMR5-F1
#
_entry.id   AF-A0A6G4AMR5-F1
#
_cell.length_a   1.000
_cell.length_b   1.000
_cell.length_c   1.000
_cell.angle_alpha   90.00
_cell.angle_beta   90.00
_cell.angle_gamma   90.00
#
_symmetry.space_group_name_H-M   'P 1'
#
loop_
_entity.id
_entity.type
_entity.pdbx_description
1 polymer ?
#
loop_
_entity_poly.entity_id
_entity_poly.type
_entity_poly.pdbx_seq_one_letter_code
_entity_poly.pdbx_strand_id
1 'polypeptide(L)'
;MTVTGTPCDPDTDTNADRDRDPTTLTTHRRRAFALLGSVQITLIFTLAAIAVPLPEIGRAFGLERADLILLSAAYGLTFAGLLLFGGRLSDRYGGRRALTAGLILFAAASAAAPFAPGIGTLLAARFAQGAGAALTAPAAMTVLRAVFPAPTAYGKAMATWGGLSVLGATAGNLLSGVIAELLSWRWSFAVPLAVAVAALVLAPRLLPDTPPSRGRALDLPGALLATAGITLASYGLVVTDALPWSSAGVLVPLLIGAALLIVFWYAERRAGDPLLPPRFLLDRRRALALAAIAFSACATAMTFVTLSLHLQQDRDWSPLRTSAAFVPFAIALLASGRAAGPLIARFGPRVVTAAGLATAGAGLMLLALTGLDPHAAYASALLPGLVLLPAGAAASFAGAAVLTTHGVPHERTGLAGGVLNTAMELGPTVVFAIVLTFGSDAVSLAATGAALALVAALNLRVQRSRPSRPSRPSRPSRPSRPSSLPQGATQ
;
A
#
# COMPACT_ATOMS: atom_id res chain seq x y z
N MET A 1 -29.06 -33.80 -67.93
CA MET A 1 -30.03 -33.80 -66.82
C MET A 1 -29.52 -34.79 -65.78
N THR A 2 -29.19 -34.47 -64.53
CA THR A 2 -29.21 -33.21 -63.79
C THR A 2 -28.26 -33.41 -62.61
N VAL A 3 -27.40 -32.43 -62.38
CA VAL A 3 -26.50 -32.30 -61.22
C VAL A 3 -27.31 -31.97 -59.97
N THR A 4 -26.92 -32.48 -58.80
CA THR A 4 -26.80 -31.69 -57.55
C THR A 4 -26.30 -32.57 -56.39
N GLY A 5 -25.07 -32.29 -55.94
CA GLY A 5 -24.59 -32.67 -54.62
C GLY A 5 -25.04 -31.65 -53.57
N THR A 6 -25.32 -32.13 -52.36
CA THR A 6 -25.67 -31.31 -51.20
C THR A 6 -24.44 -31.19 -50.28
N PRO A 7 -24.08 -30.00 -49.79
CA PRO A 7 -22.90 -29.80 -48.95
C PRO A 7 -23.19 -30.12 -47.48
N CYS A 8 -22.19 -30.65 -46.76
CA CYS A 8 -22.15 -30.65 -45.29
C CYS A 8 -22.11 -29.20 -44.79
N ASP A 9 -23.02 -28.85 -43.90
CA ASP A 9 -23.04 -27.59 -43.16
C ASP A 9 -22.30 -27.78 -41.82
N PRO A 10 -21.18 -27.06 -41.55
CA PRO A 10 -20.48 -27.12 -40.29
C PRO A 10 -20.56 -25.78 -39.55
N ASP A 11 -21.75 -25.21 -39.30
CA ASP A 11 -21.85 -23.95 -38.53
C ASP A 11 -23.13 -23.84 -37.68
N THR A 12 -23.27 -24.67 -36.63
CA THR A 12 -24.36 -24.51 -35.64
C THR A 12 -23.95 -24.49 -34.17
N ASP A 13 -22.66 -24.29 -33.83
CA ASP A 13 -22.25 -24.23 -32.40
C ASP A 13 -21.44 -23.00 -31.98
N THR A 14 -21.28 -21.97 -32.83
CA THR A 14 -20.28 -20.91 -32.58
C THR A 14 -20.84 -19.53 -32.23
N ASN A 15 -22.09 -19.41 -31.73
CA ASN A 15 -22.67 -18.09 -31.45
C ASN A 15 -23.39 -17.88 -30.12
N ALA A 16 -23.37 -18.85 -29.20
CA ALA A 16 -24.03 -18.68 -27.88
C ALA A 16 -23.19 -17.97 -26.81
N ASP A 17 -21.89 -17.71 -27.03
CA ASP A 17 -20.99 -17.14 -26.00
C ASP A 17 -20.55 -15.68 -26.27
N ARG A 18 -21.11 -15.02 -27.28
CA ARG A 18 -20.73 -13.63 -27.65
C ARG A 18 -21.60 -12.52 -27.04
N ASP A 19 -22.68 -12.86 -26.33
CA ASP A 19 -23.66 -11.88 -25.83
C ASP A 19 -23.81 -11.85 -24.31
N ARG A 20 -22.76 -12.20 -23.55
CA ARG A 20 -22.73 -11.89 -22.11
C ARG A 20 -22.30 -10.44 -21.90
N ASP A 21 -23.30 -9.62 -21.61
CA ASP A 21 -23.17 -8.25 -21.13
C ASP A 21 -22.00 -8.11 -20.12
N PRO A 22 -20.98 -7.25 -20.38
CA PRO A 22 -19.79 -7.11 -19.54
C PRO A 22 -20.06 -6.56 -18.13
N THR A 23 -21.33 -6.32 -17.78
CA THR A 23 -21.78 -5.72 -16.52
C THR A 23 -22.24 -6.75 -15.46
N THR A 24 -22.63 -7.97 -15.84
CA THR A 24 -23.05 -8.99 -14.86
C THR A 24 -21.88 -9.84 -14.38
N LEU A 25 -21.21 -9.40 -13.31
CA LEU A 25 -20.30 -10.26 -12.54
C LEU A 25 -21.04 -11.50 -12.06
N THR A 26 -20.58 -12.70 -12.43
CA THR A 26 -21.12 -13.95 -11.90
C THR A 26 -21.07 -13.94 -10.37
N THR A 27 -22.09 -14.52 -9.72
CA THR A 27 -22.20 -14.57 -8.24
C THR A 27 -20.93 -15.12 -7.59
N HIS A 28 -20.27 -16.07 -8.23
CA HIS A 28 -18.99 -16.63 -7.80
C HIS A 28 -17.86 -15.58 -7.78
N ARG A 29 -17.68 -14.79 -8.85
CA ARG A 29 -16.64 -13.73 -8.91
C ARG A 29 -16.86 -12.66 -7.84
N ARG A 30 -18.11 -12.31 -7.55
CA ARG A 30 -18.45 -11.36 -6.48
C ARG A 30 -18.05 -11.91 -5.10
N ARG A 31 -18.34 -13.18 -4.82
CA ARG A 31 -17.95 -13.85 -3.56
C ARG A 31 -16.44 -13.96 -3.41
N ALA A 32 -15.73 -14.32 -4.49
CA ALA A 32 -14.27 -14.37 -4.50
C ALA A 32 -13.64 -12.99 -4.24
N PHE A 33 -14.17 -11.94 -4.88
CA PHE A 33 -13.73 -10.56 -4.63
C PHE A 33 -14.00 -10.12 -3.20
N ALA A 34 -15.19 -10.42 -2.66
CA ALA A 34 -15.53 -10.09 -1.28
C ALA A 34 -14.58 -10.76 -0.28
N LEU A 35 -14.21 -12.02 -0.51
CA LEU A 35 -13.24 -12.75 0.31
C LEU A 35 -11.84 -12.13 0.27
N LEU A 36 -11.32 -11.88 -0.95
CA LEU A 36 -10.01 -11.25 -1.10
C LEU A 36 -10.01 -9.81 -0.56
N GLY A 37 -11.13 -9.11 -0.72
CA GLY A 37 -11.32 -7.76 -0.20
C GLY A 37 -11.37 -7.72 1.32
N SER A 38 -12.04 -8.67 1.98
CA SER A 38 -12.02 -8.76 3.45
C SER A 38 -10.63 -9.08 4.00
N VAL A 39 -9.86 -9.93 3.30
CA VAL A 39 -8.45 -10.16 3.62
C VAL A 39 -7.66 -8.85 3.50
N GLN A 40 -7.78 -8.11 2.40
CA GLN A 40 -7.10 -6.83 2.23
C GLN A 40 -7.45 -5.82 3.33
N ILE A 41 -8.73 -5.63 3.64
CA ILE A 41 -9.20 -4.77 4.74
C ILE A 41 -8.51 -5.19 6.04
N THR A 42 -8.44 -6.48 6.31
CA THR A 42 -7.88 -7.04 7.55
C THR A 42 -6.38 -6.82 7.66
N LEU A 43 -5.63 -6.99 6.56
CA LEU A 43 -4.19 -6.73 6.56
C LEU A 43 -3.90 -5.26 6.91
N ILE A 44 -4.69 -4.33 6.37
CA ILE A 44 -4.51 -2.90 6.67
C ILE A 44 -5.08 -2.53 8.05
N PHE A 45 -6.19 -3.13 8.46
CA PHE A 45 -6.72 -3.01 9.83
C PHE A 45 -5.65 -3.38 10.86
N THR A 46 -4.92 -4.47 10.63
CA THR A 46 -3.91 -5.01 11.55
C THR A 46 -2.69 -4.11 11.70
N LEU A 47 -2.41 -3.25 10.73
CA LEU A 47 -1.40 -2.20 10.83
C LEU A 47 -1.80 -1.17 11.90
N ALA A 48 -3.09 -0.80 11.96
CA ALA A 48 -3.63 0.23 12.85
C ALA A 48 -4.29 -0.31 14.13
N ALA A 49 -4.50 -1.62 14.25
CA ALA A 49 -5.33 -2.25 15.29
C ALA A 49 -4.83 -2.04 16.73
N ILE A 50 -3.58 -1.61 16.90
CA ILE A 50 -2.98 -1.33 18.21
C ILE A 50 -2.64 0.15 18.41
N ALA A 51 -2.89 1.03 17.43
CA ALA A 51 -2.48 2.42 17.48
C ALA A 51 -3.17 3.21 18.62
N VAL A 52 -4.47 3.02 18.82
CA VAL A 52 -5.20 3.66 19.93
C VAL A 52 -4.96 2.97 21.27
N PRO A 53 -4.91 1.62 21.37
CA PRO A 53 -4.63 0.94 22.63
C PRO A 53 -3.16 0.96 23.08
N LEU A 54 -2.25 1.51 22.27
CA LEU A 54 -0.80 1.57 22.53
C LEU A 54 -0.45 2.06 23.95
N PRO A 55 -1.07 3.13 24.50
CA PRO A 55 -0.80 3.59 25.87
C PRO A 55 -1.23 2.57 26.94
N GLU A 56 -2.33 1.86 26.72
CA GLU A 56 -2.81 0.79 27.60
C GLU A 56 -1.84 -0.41 27.59
N ILE A 57 -1.34 -0.79 26.41
CA ILE A 57 -0.31 -1.83 26.25
C ILE A 57 0.97 -1.40 26.99
N GLY A 58 1.34 -0.12 26.88
CA GLY A 58 2.49 0.44 27.58
C GLY A 58 2.38 0.33 29.09
N ARG A 59 1.23 0.70 29.66
CA ARG A 59 0.96 0.52 31.10
C ARG A 59 0.97 -0.95 31.51
N ALA A 60 0.42 -1.84 30.70
CA ALA A 60 0.34 -3.27 31.00
C ALA A 60 1.71 -3.96 31.08
N PHE A 61 2.71 -3.48 30.32
CA PHE A 61 4.05 -4.07 30.28
C PHE A 61 5.16 -3.15 30.80
N GLY A 62 4.84 -1.97 31.34
CA GLY A 62 5.82 -1.00 31.83
C GLY A 62 6.73 -0.45 30.74
N LEU A 63 6.19 -0.19 29.55
CA LEU A 63 6.96 0.17 28.36
C LEU A 63 7.24 1.67 28.27
N GLU A 64 8.40 1.99 27.72
CA GLU A 64 8.75 3.35 27.37
C GLU A 64 8.24 3.72 25.98
N ARG A 65 8.33 5.01 25.64
CA ARG A 65 7.86 5.54 24.36
C ARG A 65 8.48 4.82 23.15
N ALA A 66 9.78 4.54 23.18
CA ALA A 66 10.48 3.86 22.10
C ALA A 66 9.96 2.42 21.87
N ASP A 67 9.62 1.70 22.94
CA ASP A 67 9.02 0.37 22.85
C ASP A 67 7.65 0.42 22.17
N LEU A 68 6.84 1.44 22.48
CA LEU A 68 5.53 1.64 21.85
C LEU A 68 5.64 1.93 20.36
N ILE A 69 6.59 2.78 19.97
CA ILE A 69 6.86 3.09 18.56
C ILE A 69 7.34 1.84 17.84
N LEU A 70 8.27 1.08 18.42
CA LEU A 70 8.77 -0.17 17.85
C LEU A 70 7.65 -1.19 17.69
N LEU A 71 6.80 -1.36 18.71
CA LEU A 71 5.68 -2.28 18.69
C LEU A 71 4.66 -1.92 17.59
N SER A 72 4.37 -0.63 17.42
CA SER A 72 3.53 -0.11 16.34
C SER A 72 4.11 -0.43 14.96
N ALA A 73 5.42 -0.22 14.79
CA ALA A 73 6.11 -0.42 13.52
C ALA A 73 6.36 -1.91 13.16
N ALA A 74 6.51 -2.80 14.14
CA ALA A 74 7.00 -4.18 13.95
C ALA A 74 6.28 -4.98 12.84
N TYR A 75 4.95 -4.90 12.80
CA TYR A 75 4.15 -5.53 11.75
C TYR A 75 4.45 -4.95 10.37
N GLY A 76 4.45 -3.62 10.26
CA GLY A 76 4.71 -2.94 8.99
C GLY A 76 6.13 -3.20 8.47
N LEU A 77 7.13 -3.32 9.35
CA LEU A 77 8.52 -3.57 8.96
C LEU A 77 8.69 -4.89 8.21
N THR A 78 8.17 -5.98 8.78
CA THR A 78 8.20 -7.29 8.12
C THR A 78 7.26 -7.34 6.94
N PHE A 79 6.10 -6.67 7.01
CA PHE A 79 5.16 -6.60 5.90
C PHE A 79 5.78 -5.94 4.67
N ALA A 80 6.37 -4.75 4.83
CA ALA A 80 7.02 -4.02 3.75
C ALA A 80 8.29 -4.71 3.26
N GLY A 81 9.13 -5.20 4.17
CA GLY A 81 10.40 -5.85 3.85
C GLY A 81 10.23 -7.15 3.06
N LEU A 82 9.32 -8.02 3.49
CA LEU A 82 9.09 -9.32 2.87
C LEU A 82 8.11 -9.29 1.69
N LEU A 83 7.55 -8.14 1.33
CA LEU A 83 6.49 -8.06 0.32
C LEU A 83 6.94 -8.60 -1.04
N LEU A 84 8.16 -8.22 -1.47
CA LEU A 84 8.74 -8.66 -2.74
C LEU A 84 9.04 -10.17 -2.70
N PHE A 85 9.48 -10.66 -1.55
CA PHE A 85 9.72 -12.08 -1.31
C PHE A 85 8.43 -12.90 -1.44
N GLY A 86 7.37 -12.46 -0.77
CA GLY A 86 6.04 -13.06 -0.86
C GLY A 86 5.49 -13.07 -2.28
N GLY A 87 5.77 -12.03 -3.07
CA GLY A 87 5.42 -11.99 -4.50
C GLY A 87 6.10 -13.08 -5.32
N ARG A 88 7.42 -13.26 -5.15
CA ARG A 88 8.16 -14.34 -5.83
C ARG A 88 7.70 -15.73 -5.38
N LEU A 89 7.37 -15.88 -4.10
CA LEU A 89 6.81 -17.12 -3.57
C LEU A 89 5.45 -17.44 -4.21
N SER A 90 4.59 -16.43 -4.33
CA SER A 90 3.31 -16.53 -5.03
C SER A 90 3.47 -16.94 -6.49
N ASP A 91 4.41 -16.32 -7.21
CA ASP A 91 4.68 -16.66 -8.61
C ASP A 91 5.18 -18.11 -8.77
N ARG A 92 6.05 -18.58 -7.88
CA ARG A 92 6.66 -19.91 -7.94
C ARG A 92 5.73 -21.03 -7.49
N TYR A 93 4.96 -20.83 -6.43
CA TYR A 93 4.14 -21.89 -5.83
C TYR A 93 2.66 -21.79 -6.23
N GLY A 94 2.26 -20.72 -6.91
CA GLY A 94 0.88 -20.41 -7.25
C GLY A 94 0.21 -19.55 -6.18
N GLY A 95 -0.61 -18.59 -6.62
CA GLY A 95 -1.25 -17.60 -5.76
C GLY A 95 -2.10 -18.20 -4.64
N ARG A 96 -2.91 -19.23 -4.91
CA ARG A 96 -3.81 -19.82 -3.90
C ARG A 96 -3.04 -20.53 -2.79
N ARG A 97 -1.95 -21.23 -3.12
CA ARG A 97 -1.09 -21.92 -2.14
C ARG A 97 -0.33 -20.92 -1.29
N ALA A 98 0.27 -19.90 -1.91
CA ALA A 98 0.96 -18.83 -1.19
C ALA A 98 0.01 -18.02 -0.29
N LEU A 99 -1.20 -17.72 -0.76
CA LEU A 99 -2.25 -17.07 0.02
C LEU A 99 -2.58 -17.89 1.27
N THR A 100 -2.80 -19.20 1.10
CA THR A 100 -3.15 -20.11 2.21
C THR A 100 -2.00 -20.19 3.22
N ALA A 101 -0.75 -20.33 2.78
CA ALA A 101 0.41 -20.37 3.66
C ALA A 101 0.59 -19.05 4.44
N GLY A 102 0.45 -17.90 3.76
CA GLY A 102 0.50 -16.59 4.39
C GLY A 102 -0.61 -16.39 5.43
N LEU A 103 -1.84 -16.81 5.11
CA LEU A 103 -2.98 -16.75 6.03
C LEU A 103 -2.82 -17.66 7.25
N ILE A 104 -2.22 -18.85 7.11
CA ILE A 104 -1.91 -19.74 8.25
C ILE A 104 -0.93 -19.04 9.20
N LEU A 105 0.17 -18.50 8.68
CA LEU A 105 1.15 -17.79 9.50
C LEU A 105 0.52 -16.56 10.19
N PHE A 106 -0.24 -15.78 9.43
CA PHE A 106 -0.94 -14.60 9.94
C PHE A 106 -1.98 -14.95 11.02
N ALA A 107 -2.76 -16.01 10.81
CA ALA A 107 -3.74 -16.51 11.79
C ALA A 107 -3.04 -17.03 13.05
N ALA A 108 -2.01 -17.85 12.92
CA ALA A 108 -1.26 -18.39 14.07
C ALA A 108 -0.64 -17.27 14.90
N ALA A 109 -0.03 -16.27 14.25
CA ALA A 109 0.53 -15.10 14.92
C ALA A 109 -0.57 -14.25 15.60
N SER A 110 -1.71 -14.07 14.95
CA SER A 110 -2.88 -13.36 15.51
C SER A 110 -3.50 -14.11 16.70
N ALA A 111 -3.47 -15.43 16.71
CA ALA A 111 -3.91 -16.26 17.82
C ALA A 111 -2.94 -16.22 19.00
N ALA A 112 -1.63 -16.12 18.74
CA ALA A 112 -0.61 -16.07 19.78
C ALA A 112 -0.51 -14.70 20.48
N ALA A 113 -0.71 -13.60 19.75
CA ALA A 113 -0.50 -12.24 20.26
C ALA A 113 -1.32 -11.89 21.53
N PRO A 114 -2.62 -12.24 21.66
CA PRO A 114 -3.38 -12.02 22.89
C PRO A 114 -2.77 -12.69 24.12
N PHE A 115 -2.03 -13.77 23.97
CA PHE A 115 -1.45 -14.52 25.09
C PHE A 115 -0.01 -14.12 25.39
N ALA A 116 0.49 -13.04 24.78
CA ALA A 116 1.85 -12.58 25.01
C ALA A 116 2.05 -12.22 26.51
N PRO A 117 3.01 -12.85 27.22
CA PRO A 117 3.32 -12.54 28.61
C PRO A 117 4.13 -11.25 28.75
N GLY A 118 4.71 -10.74 27.67
CA GLY A 118 5.51 -9.53 27.66
C GLY A 118 5.80 -9.03 26.24
N ILE A 119 6.53 -7.92 26.15
CA ILE A 119 6.82 -7.23 24.89
C ILE A 119 7.58 -8.09 23.88
N GLY A 120 8.52 -8.93 24.32
CA GLY A 120 9.30 -9.78 23.41
C GLY A 120 8.42 -10.76 22.62
N THR A 121 7.49 -11.44 23.29
CA THR A 121 6.54 -12.34 22.64
C THR A 121 5.55 -11.57 21.76
N LEU A 122 5.10 -10.39 22.21
CA LEU A 122 4.19 -9.57 21.43
C LEU A 122 4.85 -9.06 20.14
N LEU A 123 6.10 -8.58 20.22
CA LEU A 123 6.92 -8.19 19.07
C LEU A 123 7.10 -9.35 18.11
N ALA A 124 7.48 -10.54 18.61
CA ALA A 124 7.63 -11.73 17.78
C ALA A 124 6.33 -12.08 17.04
N ALA A 125 5.18 -11.99 17.72
CA ALA A 125 3.88 -12.19 17.09
C ALA A 125 3.57 -11.10 16.04
N ARG A 126 3.89 -9.83 16.30
CA ARG A 126 3.71 -8.74 15.32
C ARG A 126 4.58 -8.91 14.08
N PHE A 127 5.85 -9.28 14.25
CA PHE A 127 6.75 -9.61 13.14
C PHE A 127 6.25 -10.82 12.34
N ALA A 128 5.77 -11.86 13.01
CA ALA A 128 5.19 -13.02 12.34
C ALA A 128 3.89 -12.68 11.59
N GLN A 129 3.04 -11.82 12.15
CA GLN A 129 1.86 -11.29 11.46
C GLN A 129 2.27 -10.53 10.19
N GLY A 130 3.26 -9.65 10.26
CA GLY A 130 3.73 -8.88 9.10
C GLY A 130 4.32 -9.78 8.02
N ALA A 131 5.09 -10.80 8.40
CA ALA A 131 5.56 -11.83 7.48
C ALA A 131 4.40 -12.58 6.80
N GLY A 132 3.37 -13.00 7.56
CA GLY A 132 2.17 -13.62 6.99
C GLY A 132 1.43 -12.70 6.02
N ALA A 133 1.33 -11.41 6.35
CA ALA A 133 0.74 -10.39 5.49
C ALA A 133 1.53 -10.20 4.18
N ALA A 134 2.87 -10.21 4.26
CA ALA A 134 3.77 -10.07 3.11
C ALA A 134 3.64 -11.21 2.10
N LEU A 135 3.35 -12.44 2.57
CA LEU A 135 3.01 -13.56 1.69
C LEU A 135 1.59 -13.42 1.13
N THR A 136 0.64 -13.01 1.97
CA THR A 136 -0.79 -12.97 1.66
C THR A 136 -1.14 -11.89 0.63
N ALA A 137 -0.63 -10.67 0.76
CA ALA A 137 -1.00 -9.53 -0.08
C ALA A 137 -0.69 -9.73 -1.59
N PRO A 138 0.54 -10.09 -2.02
CA PRO A 138 0.83 -10.31 -3.43
C PRO A 138 0.15 -11.60 -3.96
N ALA A 139 -0.02 -12.61 -3.11
CA ALA A 139 -0.76 -13.81 -3.46
C ALA A 139 -2.25 -13.52 -3.73
N ALA A 140 -2.87 -12.66 -2.91
CA ALA A 140 -4.24 -12.19 -3.12
C ALA A 140 -4.38 -11.48 -4.47
N MET A 141 -3.38 -10.70 -4.89
CA MET A 141 -3.38 -10.04 -6.21
C MET A 141 -3.24 -11.01 -7.37
N THR A 142 -2.41 -12.04 -7.20
CA THR A 142 -2.26 -13.12 -8.18
C THR A 142 -3.59 -13.86 -8.37
N VAL A 143 -4.27 -14.21 -7.28
CA VAL A 143 -5.60 -14.83 -7.31
C VAL A 143 -6.64 -13.88 -7.88
N LEU A 144 -6.61 -12.60 -7.53
CA LEU A 144 -7.55 -11.60 -8.06
C LEU A 144 -7.44 -11.51 -9.60
N ARG A 145 -6.23 -11.54 -10.15
CA ARG A 145 -6.01 -11.55 -11.60
C ARG A 145 -6.57 -12.80 -12.27
N ALA A 146 -6.51 -13.96 -11.61
CA ALA A 146 -7.14 -15.18 -12.11
C ALA A 146 -8.68 -15.12 -12.04
N VAL A 147 -9.25 -14.47 -11.03
CA VAL A 147 -10.70 -14.26 -10.91
C VAL A 147 -11.22 -13.27 -11.97
N PHE A 148 -10.43 -12.26 -12.32
CA PHE A 148 -10.75 -11.23 -13.32
C PHE A 148 -9.72 -11.18 -14.47
N PRO A 149 -9.78 -12.11 -15.45
CA PRO A 149 -8.80 -12.16 -16.53
C PRO A 149 -8.88 -10.97 -17.50
N ALA A 150 -10.09 -10.43 -17.71
CA ALA A 150 -10.30 -9.31 -18.62
C ALA A 150 -9.67 -8.01 -18.06
N PRO A 151 -8.82 -7.29 -18.83
CA PRO A 151 -8.12 -6.10 -18.34
C PRO A 151 -9.04 -5.00 -17.80
N THR A 152 -10.20 -4.79 -18.42
CA THR A 152 -11.20 -3.81 -18.00
C THR A 152 -11.86 -4.20 -16.67
N ALA A 153 -12.19 -5.48 -16.49
CA ALA A 153 -12.78 -5.99 -15.26
C ALA A 153 -11.76 -5.96 -14.10
N TYR A 154 -10.50 -6.34 -14.37
CA TYR A 154 -9.40 -6.23 -13.41
C TYR A 154 -9.15 -4.77 -13.00
N GLY A 155 -9.17 -3.83 -13.95
CA GLY A 155 -9.05 -2.40 -13.66
C GLY A 155 -10.14 -1.89 -12.71
N LYS A 156 -11.40 -2.28 -12.93
CA LYS A 156 -12.53 -1.95 -12.03
C LYS A 156 -12.36 -2.57 -10.63
N ALA A 157 -11.90 -3.83 -10.57
CA ALA A 157 -11.63 -4.51 -9.30
C ALA A 157 -10.51 -3.81 -8.52
N MET A 158 -9.42 -3.41 -9.20
CA MET A 158 -8.31 -2.66 -8.59
C MET A 158 -8.70 -1.25 -8.14
N ALA A 159 -9.60 -0.58 -8.85
CA ALA A 159 -10.14 0.71 -8.41
C ALA A 159 -10.89 0.56 -7.06
N THR A 160 -11.66 -0.52 -6.91
CA THR A 160 -12.34 -0.83 -5.65
C THR A 160 -11.34 -1.25 -4.57
N TRP A 161 -10.32 -2.03 -4.93
CA TRP A 161 -9.26 -2.50 -4.04
C TRP A 161 -8.58 -1.38 -3.25
N GLY A 162 -8.26 -0.27 -3.92
CA GLY A 162 -7.66 0.91 -3.26
C GLY A 162 -8.54 1.49 -2.14
N GLY A 163 -9.87 1.51 -2.34
CA GLY A 163 -10.82 1.95 -1.32
C GLY A 163 -10.92 1.00 -0.12
N LEU A 164 -10.70 -0.30 -0.33
CA LEU A 164 -10.67 -1.29 0.75
C LEU A 164 -9.50 -1.06 1.71
N SER A 165 -8.33 -0.66 1.21
CA SER A 165 -7.20 -0.30 2.07
C SER A 165 -7.52 0.87 2.98
N VAL A 166 -8.14 1.93 2.43
CA VAL A 166 -8.57 3.11 3.19
C VAL A 166 -9.60 2.73 4.26
N LEU A 167 -10.56 1.86 3.90
CA LEU A 167 -11.55 1.34 4.84
C LEU A 167 -10.90 0.54 5.96
N GLY A 168 -9.93 -0.33 5.65
CA GLY A 168 -9.19 -1.11 6.64
C GLY A 168 -8.40 -0.23 7.61
N ALA A 169 -7.69 0.78 7.11
CA ALA A 169 -6.94 1.72 7.96
C ALA A 169 -7.88 2.50 8.88
N THR A 170 -9.00 2.97 8.35
CA THR A 170 -10.01 3.72 9.12
C THR A 170 -10.65 2.84 10.18
N ALA A 171 -11.06 1.62 9.81
CA ALA A 171 -11.65 0.66 10.73
C ALA A 171 -10.65 0.25 11.82
N GLY A 172 -9.38 0.01 11.48
CA GLY A 172 -8.33 -0.34 12.44
C GLY A 172 -8.15 0.72 13.52
N ASN A 173 -8.07 1.99 13.12
CA ASN A 173 -7.90 3.07 14.08
C ASN A 173 -9.16 3.34 14.93
N LEU A 174 -10.36 3.31 14.33
CA LEU A 174 -11.58 3.62 15.07
C LEU A 174 -12.07 2.46 15.94
N LEU A 175 -12.09 1.23 15.41
CA LEU A 175 -12.58 0.08 16.17
C LEU A 175 -11.59 -0.34 17.24
N SER A 176 -10.28 -0.11 17.08
CA SER A 176 -9.30 -0.52 18.10
C SER A 176 -9.54 0.14 19.46
N GLY A 177 -9.89 1.42 19.52
CA GLY A 177 -10.22 2.07 20.79
C GLY A 177 -11.54 1.61 21.38
N VAL A 178 -12.54 1.30 20.54
CA VAL A 178 -13.81 0.69 20.99
C VAL A 178 -13.57 -0.70 21.60
N ILE A 179 -12.76 -1.52 20.91
CA ILE A 179 -12.41 -2.88 21.36
C ILE A 179 -11.59 -2.82 22.67
N ALA A 180 -10.64 -1.90 22.76
CA ALA A 180 -9.84 -1.72 23.96
C ALA A 180 -10.68 -1.28 25.16
N GLU A 181 -11.58 -0.31 24.98
CA GLU A 181 -12.45 0.17 26.06
C GLU A 181 -13.43 -0.90 26.55
N LEU A 182 -14.14 -1.56 25.63
CA LEU A 182 -15.28 -2.42 25.98
C LEU A 182 -14.87 -3.84 26.36
N LEU A 183 -13.69 -4.29 25.93
CA LEU A 183 -13.21 -5.66 26.13
C LEU A 183 -11.79 -5.66 26.71
N SER A 184 -10.81 -5.42 25.84
CA SER A 184 -9.37 -5.32 26.15
C SER A 184 -8.64 -5.15 24.82
N TRP A 185 -7.49 -4.47 24.83
CA TRP A 185 -6.59 -4.39 23.66
C TRP A 185 -6.23 -5.76 23.05
N ARG A 186 -6.27 -6.84 23.84
CA ARG A 186 -6.00 -8.21 23.38
C ARG A 186 -7.02 -8.69 22.33
N TRP A 187 -8.26 -8.20 22.38
CA TRP A 187 -9.29 -8.56 21.40
C TRP A 187 -9.08 -7.92 20.02
N SER A 188 -8.21 -6.92 19.90
CA SER A 188 -7.84 -6.34 18.61
C SER A 188 -7.21 -7.37 17.66
N PHE A 189 -6.65 -8.46 18.18
CA PHE A 189 -6.10 -9.57 17.38
C PHE A 189 -7.14 -10.63 17.00
N ALA A 190 -8.32 -10.63 17.65
CA ALA A 190 -9.39 -11.58 17.33
C ALA A 190 -10.01 -11.29 15.96
N VAL A 191 -10.14 -10.02 15.58
CA VAL A 191 -10.64 -9.60 14.25
C VAL A 191 -9.77 -10.17 13.11
N PRO A 192 -8.44 -9.95 13.09
CA PRO A 192 -7.61 -10.53 12.05
C PRO A 192 -7.58 -12.06 12.06
N LEU A 193 -7.60 -12.67 13.25
CA LEU A 193 -7.71 -14.12 13.37
C LEU A 193 -9.00 -14.66 12.72
N ALA A 194 -10.15 -14.07 13.04
CA ALA A 194 -11.45 -14.51 12.56
C ALA A 194 -11.54 -14.43 11.03
N VAL A 195 -11.10 -13.31 10.43
CA VAL A 195 -11.10 -13.16 8.98
C VAL A 195 -10.11 -14.10 8.31
N ALA A 196 -8.92 -14.31 8.89
CA ALA A 196 -7.95 -15.24 8.33
C ALA A 196 -8.45 -16.69 8.36
N VAL A 197 -9.08 -17.13 9.45
CA VAL A 197 -9.70 -18.46 9.56
C VAL A 197 -10.84 -18.62 8.56
N ALA A 198 -11.73 -17.62 8.45
CA ALA A 198 -12.81 -17.64 7.47
C ALA A 198 -12.27 -17.73 6.03
N ALA A 199 -11.20 -16.98 5.73
CA ALA A 199 -10.52 -17.03 4.44
C ALA A 199 -9.88 -18.40 4.17
N LEU A 200 -9.24 -19.02 5.15
CA LEU A 200 -8.67 -20.36 5.03
C LEU A 200 -9.74 -21.43 4.72
N VAL A 201 -10.90 -21.34 5.38
CA VAL A 201 -12.02 -22.28 5.17
C VAL A 201 -12.69 -22.07 3.80
N LEU A 202 -12.84 -20.82 3.35
CA LEU A 202 -13.57 -20.49 2.13
C LEU A 202 -12.69 -20.47 0.87
N ALA A 203 -11.38 -20.27 0.99
CA ALA A 203 -10.46 -20.18 -0.14
C ALA A 203 -10.51 -21.39 -1.10
N PRO A 204 -10.55 -22.66 -0.63
CA PRO A 204 -10.61 -23.81 -1.52
C PRO A 204 -11.88 -23.86 -2.38
N ARG A 205 -12.99 -23.28 -1.88
CA ARG A 205 -14.31 -23.30 -2.51
C ARG A 205 -14.57 -22.10 -3.42
N LEU A 206 -14.05 -20.93 -3.04
CA LEU A 206 -14.34 -19.66 -3.72
C LEU A 206 -13.20 -19.16 -4.61
N LEU A 207 -11.97 -19.61 -4.40
CA LEU A 207 -10.80 -19.11 -5.12
C LEU A 207 -10.28 -20.15 -6.12
N PRO A 208 -10.03 -19.74 -7.37
CA PRO A 208 -9.51 -20.63 -8.40
C PRO A 208 -8.11 -21.10 -8.05
N ASP A 209 -7.76 -22.31 -8.47
CA ASP A 209 -6.36 -22.72 -8.49
C ASP A 209 -5.58 -21.82 -9.46
N THR A 210 -4.39 -21.42 -9.01
CA THR A 210 -3.49 -20.57 -9.78
C THR A 210 -2.21 -21.36 -10.02
N PRO A 211 -1.94 -21.81 -11.25
CA PRO A 211 -0.77 -22.61 -11.54
C PRO A 211 0.51 -21.79 -11.34
N PRO A 212 1.61 -22.44 -10.92
CA PRO A 212 2.94 -21.85 -10.90
C PRO A 212 3.31 -21.18 -12.22
N SER A 213 3.89 -19.99 -12.16
CA SER A 213 4.51 -19.36 -13.33
C SER A 213 5.86 -20.03 -13.58
N ARG A 214 5.96 -20.86 -14.64
CA ARG A 214 7.22 -21.49 -15.04
C ARG A 214 8.16 -20.42 -15.62
N GLY A 215 9.30 -20.17 -14.99
CA GLY A 215 10.39 -19.39 -15.58
C GLY A 215 11.01 -18.27 -14.74
N ARG A 216 10.52 -17.97 -13.53
CA ARG A 216 11.11 -16.94 -12.65
C ARG A 216 11.86 -17.55 -11.46
N ALA A 217 13.15 -17.28 -11.37
CA ALA A 217 13.98 -17.71 -10.25
C ALA A 217 13.56 -16.99 -8.95
N LEU A 218 13.65 -17.71 -7.83
CA LEU A 218 13.53 -17.13 -6.50
C LEU A 218 14.79 -16.33 -6.22
N ASP A 219 14.69 -15.00 -6.14
CA ASP A 219 15.76 -14.17 -5.59
C ASP A 219 15.66 -14.16 -4.06
N LEU A 220 15.93 -15.33 -3.47
CA LEU A 220 15.97 -15.51 -2.02
C LEU A 220 17.00 -14.59 -1.35
N PRO A 221 18.23 -14.43 -1.91
CA PRO A 221 19.23 -13.53 -1.34
C PRO A 221 18.78 -12.06 -1.37
N GLY A 222 18.25 -11.56 -2.50
CA GLY A 222 17.79 -10.18 -2.60
C GLY A 222 16.61 -9.88 -1.66
N ALA A 223 15.66 -10.81 -1.56
CA ALA A 223 14.56 -10.75 -0.59
C ALA A 223 15.04 -10.63 0.87
N LEU A 224 15.98 -11.49 1.27
CA LEU A 224 16.55 -11.47 2.62
C LEU A 224 17.33 -10.18 2.88
N LEU A 225 18.15 -9.73 1.92
CA LEU A 225 18.91 -8.49 2.01
C LEU A 225 17.98 -7.27 2.15
N ALA A 226 16.94 -7.17 1.32
CA ALA A 226 15.98 -6.07 1.38
C ALA A 226 15.19 -6.07 2.69
N THR A 227 14.71 -7.24 3.13
CA THR A 227 13.94 -7.38 4.37
C THR A 227 14.79 -7.04 5.59
N ALA A 228 15.94 -7.70 5.73
CA ALA A 228 16.84 -7.48 6.85
C ALA A 228 17.36 -6.05 6.84
N GLY A 229 17.65 -5.51 5.65
CA GLY A 229 18.04 -4.12 5.44
C GLY A 229 17.01 -3.11 5.94
N ILE A 230 15.78 -3.19 5.45
CA ILE A 230 14.67 -2.31 5.85
C ILE A 230 14.39 -2.46 7.36
N THR A 231 14.34 -3.70 7.86
CA THR A 231 14.01 -3.97 9.26
C THR A 231 15.07 -3.41 10.20
N LEU A 232 16.35 -3.69 9.95
CA LEU A 232 17.46 -3.23 10.80
C LEU A 232 17.65 -1.71 10.72
N ALA A 233 17.56 -1.13 9.51
CA ALA A 233 17.67 0.31 9.35
C ALA A 233 16.53 1.04 10.09
N SER A 234 15.30 0.55 9.95
CA SER A 234 14.15 1.15 10.63
C SER A 234 14.19 0.95 12.13
N TYR A 235 14.63 -0.23 12.61
CA TYR A 235 14.85 -0.48 14.03
C TYR A 235 15.85 0.52 14.61
N GLY A 236 17.01 0.70 13.95
CA GLY A 236 18.02 1.66 14.38
C GLY A 236 17.48 3.08 14.48
N LEU A 237 16.64 3.51 13.52
CA LEU A 237 16.00 4.82 13.54
C LEU A 237 14.97 4.96 14.67
N VAL A 238 14.10 3.97 14.86
CA VAL A 238 13.08 3.99 15.92
C VAL A 238 13.73 4.09 17.29
N VAL A 239 14.81 3.36 17.52
CA VAL A 239 15.47 3.30 18.83
C VAL A 239 16.22 4.60 19.18
N THR A 240 16.42 5.53 18.23
CA THR A 240 17.02 6.85 18.52
C THR A 240 16.21 7.73 19.47
N ASP A 241 14.92 7.40 19.67
CA ASP A 241 14.06 8.11 20.62
C ASP A 241 14.45 7.79 22.08
N ALA A 242 14.99 6.59 22.35
CA ALA A 242 15.45 6.16 23.67
C ALA A 242 16.98 6.14 23.82
N LEU A 243 17.71 5.86 22.74
CA LEU A 243 19.16 5.74 22.77
C LEU A 243 19.83 6.87 21.97
N PRO A 244 20.95 7.44 22.45
CA PRO A 244 21.71 8.41 21.68
C PRO A 244 22.15 7.86 20.33
N TRP A 245 22.24 8.73 19.34
CA TRP A 245 22.76 8.41 18.00
C TRP A 245 24.13 7.73 18.01
N SER A 246 24.97 8.04 18.99
CA SER A 246 26.31 7.45 19.14
C SER A 246 26.31 6.05 19.74
N SER A 247 25.18 5.55 20.23
CA SER A 247 25.08 4.24 20.88
C SER A 247 25.25 3.11 19.87
N ALA A 248 25.88 2.01 20.32
CA ALA A 248 26.00 0.80 19.51
C ALA A 248 24.62 0.20 19.16
N GLY A 249 23.63 0.37 20.04
CA GLY A 249 22.25 -0.08 19.82
C GLY A 249 21.53 0.61 18.66
N VAL A 250 21.95 1.84 18.30
CA VAL A 250 21.47 2.59 17.12
C VAL A 250 22.36 2.30 15.92
N LEU A 251 23.67 2.50 16.05
CA LEU A 251 24.60 2.50 14.91
C LEU A 251 24.74 1.13 14.27
N VAL A 252 24.77 0.05 15.06
CA VAL A 252 25.00 -1.31 14.53
C VAL A 252 23.83 -1.74 13.64
N PRO A 253 22.55 -1.70 14.08
CA PRO A 253 21.42 -2.01 13.21
C PRO A 253 21.32 -1.07 12.01
N LEU A 254 21.57 0.23 12.22
CA LEU A 254 21.46 1.22 11.14
C LEU A 254 22.50 0.99 10.03
N LEU A 255 23.77 0.78 10.40
CA LEU A 255 24.86 0.55 9.45
C LEU A 255 24.73 -0.80 8.76
N ILE A 256 24.38 -1.87 9.49
CA ILE A 256 24.12 -3.18 8.87
C ILE A 256 22.92 -3.08 7.93
N GLY A 257 21.84 -2.42 8.36
CA GLY A 257 20.65 -2.21 7.55
C GLY A 257 20.98 -1.48 6.24
N ALA A 258 21.71 -0.36 6.32
CA ALA A 258 22.16 0.40 5.17
C ALA A 258 23.07 -0.42 4.24
N ALA A 259 24.03 -1.18 4.80
CA ALA A 259 24.91 -2.05 4.03
C ALA A 259 24.13 -3.12 3.27
N LEU A 260 23.17 -3.79 3.92
CA LEU A 260 22.31 -4.80 3.29
C LEU A 260 21.48 -4.21 2.14
N LEU A 261 20.98 -2.98 2.28
CA LEU A 261 20.25 -2.29 1.23
C LEU A 261 21.14 -1.91 0.04
N ILE A 262 22.40 -1.51 0.30
CA ILE A 262 23.39 -1.24 -0.74
C ILE A 262 23.73 -2.52 -1.51
N VAL A 263 23.95 -3.63 -0.79
CA VAL A 263 24.22 -4.95 -1.40
C VAL A 263 23.02 -5.42 -2.21
N PHE A 264 21.81 -5.28 -1.68
CA PHE A 264 20.57 -5.56 -2.40
C PHE A 264 20.49 -4.77 -3.71
N TRP A 265 20.71 -3.46 -3.65
CA TRP A 265 20.69 -2.59 -4.83
C TRP A 265 21.69 -3.03 -5.90
N TYR A 266 22.88 -3.47 -5.49
CA TYR A 266 23.91 -3.93 -6.40
C TYR A 266 23.61 -5.30 -7.02
N ALA A 267 23.10 -6.23 -6.21
CA ALA A 267 22.65 -7.54 -6.65
C ALA A 267 21.51 -7.40 -7.68
N GLU A 268 20.54 -6.52 -7.39
CA GLU A 268 19.39 -6.27 -8.25
C GLU A 268 19.78 -5.65 -9.60
N ARG A 269 20.78 -4.75 -9.61
CA ARG A 269 21.34 -4.19 -10.85
C ARG A 269 22.00 -5.23 -11.76
N ARG A 270 22.45 -6.35 -11.20
CA ARG A 270 23.14 -7.43 -11.90
C ARG A 270 22.23 -8.62 -12.22
N ALA A 271 21.01 -8.65 -11.71
CA ALA A 271 20.04 -9.71 -11.94
C ALA A 271 19.48 -9.68 -13.38
N GLY A 272 19.30 -10.85 -13.99
CA GLY A 272 18.76 -10.99 -15.34
C GLY A 272 17.26 -10.64 -15.47
N ASP A 273 16.49 -10.76 -14.37
CA ASP A 273 15.07 -10.37 -14.28
C ASP A 273 14.80 -9.59 -12.96
N PRO A 274 15.16 -8.29 -12.90
CA PRO A 274 15.03 -7.49 -11.69
C PRO A 274 13.55 -7.27 -11.33
N LEU A 275 13.23 -7.47 -10.05
CA LEU A 275 11.96 -7.13 -9.39
C LEU A 275 11.52 -5.69 -9.67
N LEU A 276 12.47 -4.76 -9.61
CA LEU A 276 12.25 -3.33 -9.85
C LEU A 276 13.20 -2.86 -10.95
N PRO A 277 12.75 -2.80 -12.22
CA PRO A 277 13.57 -2.27 -13.29
C PRO A 277 14.03 -0.85 -12.91
N PRO A 278 15.33 -0.55 -12.83
CA PRO A 278 15.80 0.76 -12.34
C PRO A 278 15.21 1.92 -13.15
N ARG A 279 15.00 1.70 -14.46
CA ARG A 279 14.36 2.64 -15.38
C ARG A 279 12.90 2.97 -15.01
N PHE A 280 12.21 2.10 -14.26
CA PHE A 280 10.85 2.33 -13.80
C PHE A 280 10.77 3.35 -12.65
N LEU A 281 11.77 3.37 -11.77
CA LEU A 281 11.89 4.32 -10.65
C LEU A 281 12.57 5.64 -11.05
N LEU A 282 13.43 5.62 -12.08
CA LEU A 282 14.14 6.81 -12.57
C LEU A 282 13.23 7.83 -13.28
N ASP A 283 11.96 7.49 -13.56
CA ASP A 283 10.98 8.47 -14.01
C ASP A 283 10.64 9.43 -12.87
N ARG A 284 11.14 10.67 -12.96
CA ARG A 284 10.91 11.72 -11.95
C ARG A 284 9.44 11.94 -11.62
N ARG A 285 8.51 11.78 -12.57
CA ARG A 285 7.07 11.94 -12.32
C ARG A 285 6.53 10.81 -11.47
N ARG A 286 6.97 9.58 -11.75
CA ARG A 286 6.58 8.41 -10.96
C ARG A 286 7.20 8.46 -9.56
N ALA A 287 8.48 8.83 -9.46
CA ALA A 287 9.14 8.99 -8.17
C ALA A 287 8.43 10.02 -7.27
N LEU A 288 8.03 11.18 -7.82
CA LEU A 288 7.27 12.18 -7.07
C LEU A 288 5.86 11.71 -6.67
N ALA A 289 5.20 10.91 -7.50
CA ALA A 289 3.91 10.31 -7.16
C ALA A 289 4.05 9.27 -6.03
N LEU A 290 5.09 8.43 -6.07
CA LEU A 290 5.38 7.47 -5.01
C LEU A 290 5.76 8.17 -3.70
N ALA A 291 6.55 9.24 -3.77
CA ALA A 291 6.85 10.08 -2.61
C ALA A 291 5.58 10.70 -2.01
N ALA A 292 4.67 11.21 -2.86
CA ALA A 292 3.39 11.76 -2.41
C ALA A 292 2.57 10.74 -1.61
N ILE A 293 2.53 9.48 -2.07
CA ILE A 293 1.85 8.37 -1.39
C ILE A 293 2.53 8.06 -0.06
N ALA A 294 3.85 7.88 -0.07
CA ALA A 294 4.62 7.53 1.13
C ALA A 294 4.50 8.60 2.23
N PHE A 295 4.66 9.89 1.89
CA PHE A 295 4.52 10.97 2.87
C PHE A 295 3.08 11.14 3.36
N SER A 296 2.07 10.94 2.51
CA SER A 296 0.66 11.02 2.95
C SER A 296 0.29 9.89 3.91
N ALA A 297 0.79 8.68 3.64
CA ALA A 297 0.61 7.51 4.52
C ALA A 297 1.38 7.68 5.85
N CYS A 298 2.62 8.17 5.79
CA CYS A 298 3.41 8.56 6.97
C CYS A 298 2.66 9.58 7.84
N ALA A 299 2.19 10.68 7.24
CA ALA A 299 1.47 11.74 7.94
C ALA A 299 0.22 11.22 8.67
N THR A 300 -0.52 10.32 8.02
CA THR A 300 -1.71 9.69 8.60
C THR A 300 -1.34 8.82 9.81
N ALA A 301 -0.38 7.90 9.66
CA ALA A 301 0.04 7.01 10.73
C ALA A 301 0.62 7.77 11.93
N MET A 302 1.51 8.73 11.66
CA MET A 302 2.11 9.59 12.67
C MET A 302 1.04 10.35 13.45
N THR A 303 0.05 10.95 12.76
CA THR A 303 -1.02 11.69 13.43
C THR A 303 -1.82 10.78 14.37
N PHE A 304 -2.17 9.56 13.95
CA PHE A 304 -2.88 8.62 14.81
C PHE A 304 -2.06 8.24 16.05
N VAL A 305 -0.79 7.90 15.89
CA VAL A 305 0.07 7.47 17.00
C VAL A 305 0.34 8.63 17.97
N THR A 306 0.90 9.73 17.48
CA THR A 306 1.28 10.89 18.29
C THR A 306 0.06 11.48 19.00
N LEU A 307 -1.05 11.67 18.29
CA LEU A 307 -2.21 12.31 18.91
C LEU A 307 -2.94 11.35 19.86
N SER A 308 -2.95 10.03 19.61
CA SER A 308 -3.52 9.08 20.58
C SER A 308 -2.71 9.04 21.87
N LEU A 309 -1.39 9.09 21.79
CA LEU A 309 -0.51 9.20 22.96
C LEU A 309 -0.81 10.49 23.72
N HIS A 310 -0.78 11.65 23.04
CA HIS A 310 -1.08 12.94 23.67
C HIS A 310 -2.47 12.99 24.33
N LEU A 311 -3.53 12.57 23.62
CA LEU A 311 -4.88 12.61 24.16
C LEU A 311 -5.06 11.70 25.39
N GLN A 312 -4.41 10.55 25.43
CA GLN A 312 -4.57 9.59 26.53
C GLN A 312 -3.60 9.83 27.69
N GLN A 313 -2.36 10.24 27.42
CA GLN A 313 -1.31 10.41 28.43
C GLN A 313 -1.28 11.83 29.01
N ASP A 314 -1.51 12.86 28.19
CA ASP A 314 -1.42 14.27 28.63
C ASP A 314 -2.79 14.88 28.94
N ARG A 315 -3.86 14.36 28.33
CA ARG A 315 -5.24 14.84 28.53
C ARG A 315 -6.17 13.87 29.25
N ASP A 316 -5.67 12.69 29.62
CA ASP A 316 -6.41 11.64 30.33
C ASP A 316 -7.70 11.17 29.61
N TRP A 317 -7.72 11.17 28.27
CA TRP A 317 -8.88 10.66 27.53
C TRP A 317 -8.92 9.13 27.56
N SER A 318 -10.12 8.56 27.71
CA SER A 318 -10.36 7.13 27.48
C SER A 318 -10.04 6.74 26.02
N PRO A 319 -9.61 5.49 25.75
CA PRO A 319 -9.53 4.93 24.40
C PRO A 319 -10.77 5.19 23.52
N LEU A 320 -11.99 5.03 24.07
CA LEU A 320 -13.23 5.27 23.33
C LEU A 320 -13.37 6.74 22.89
N ARG A 321 -13.16 7.68 23.81
CA ARG A 321 -13.16 9.13 23.53
C ARG A 321 -12.09 9.50 22.51
N THR A 322 -10.91 8.87 22.58
CA THR A 322 -9.82 9.07 21.62
C THR A 322 -10.22 8.61 20.22
N SER A 323 -10.79 7.42 20.06
CA SER A 323 -11.32 6.97 18.77
C SER A 323 -12.46 7.86 18.26
N ALA A 324 -13.37 8.32 19.13
CA ALA A 324 -14.41 9.27 18.75
C ALA A 324 -13.84 10.59 18.20
N ALA A 325 -12.70 11.04 18.72
CA ALA A 325 -11.98 12.22 18.25
C ALA A 325 -11.54 12.11 16.78
N PHE A 326 -11.30 10.90 16.27
CA PHE A 326 -10.89 10.64 14.89
C PHE A 326 -12.07 10.38 13.94
N VAL A 327 -13.32 10.45 14.40
CA VAL A 327 -14.48 10.27 13.51
C VAL A 327 -14.52 11.34 12.41
N PRO A 328 -14.27 12.64 12.67
CA PRO A 328 -14.17 13.64 11.61
C PRO A 328 -13.06 13.34 10.59
N PHE A 329 -11.96 12.74 11.05
CA PHE A 329 -10.87 12.31 10.19
C PHE A 329 -11.34 11.27 9.16
N ALA A 330 -12.05 10.25 9.64
CA ALA A 330 -12.63 9.21 8.78
C ALA A 330 -13.63 9.78 7.76
N ILE A 331 -14.53 10.67 8.22
CA ILE A 331 -15.53 11.30 7.35
C ILE A 331 -14.84 12.12 6.24
N ALA A 332 -13.87 12.94 6.59
CA ALA A 332 -13.12 13.76 5.64
C ALA A 332 -12.33 12.92 4.63
N LEU A 333 -11.71 11.83 5.08
CA LEU A 333 -10.99 10.87 4.24
C LEU A 333 -11.91 10.23 3.18
N LEU A 334 -13.07 9.72 3.62
CA LEU A 334 -14.04 9.06 2.77
C LEU A 334 -14.71 10.04 1.80
N ALA A 335 -15.10 11.23 2.28
CA ALA A 335 -15.71 12.26 1.46
C ALA A 335 -14.76 12.74 0.36
N SER A 336 -13.50 13.01 0.71
CA SER A 336 -12.47 13.40 -0.25
C SER A 336 -12.17 12.30 -1.26
N GLY A 337 -12.07 11.04 -0.81
CA GLY A 337 -11.90 9.88 -1.70
C GLY A 337 -13.01 9.77 -2.76
N ARG A 338 -14.27 10.03 -2.38
CA ARG A 338 -15.38 10.07 -3.33
C ARG A 338 -15.31 11.27 -4.29
N ALA A 339 -14.89 12.42 -3.80
CA ALA A 339 -14.74 13.63 -4.61
C ALA A 339 -13.53 13.58 -5.57
N ALA A 340 -12.53 12.74 -5.29
CA ALA A 340 -11.28 12.72 -6.03
C ALA A 340 -11.45 12.39 -7.52
N GLY A 341 -12.31 11.44 -7.89
CA GLY A 341 -12.55 11.07 -9.30
C GLY A 341 -13.00 12.25 -10.16
N PRO A 342 -14.12 12.92 -9.82
CA PRO A 342 -14.57 14.14 -10.50
C PRO A 342 -13.54 15.26 -10.51
N LEU A 343 -12.81 15.47 -9.40
CA LEU A 343 -11.75 16.48 -9.33
C LEU A 343 -10.60 16.16 -10.30
N ILE A 344 -10.19 14.91 -10.39
CA ILE A 344 -9.14 14.46 -11.32
C ILE A 344 -9.60 14.63 -12.77
N ALA A 345 -10.87 14.33 -13.08
CA ALA A 345 -11.43 14.52 -14.41
C ALA A 345 -11.44 16.00 -14.82
N ARG A 346 -11.76 16.91 -13.88
CA ARG A 346 -11.86 18.35 -14.15
C ARG A 346 -10.53 19.08 -14.16
N PHE A 347 -9.64 18.79 -13.21
CA PHE A 347 -8.39 19.54 -12.99
C PHE A 347 -7.13 18.75 -13.37
N GLY A 348 -7.26 17.46 -13.63
CA GLY A 348 -6.15 16.57 -13.94
C GLY A 348 -5.47 15.99 -12.69
N PRO A 349 -4.87 14.78 -12.79
CA PRO A 349 -4.33 14.06 -11.63
C PRO A 349 -3.17 14.79 -10.94
N ARG A 350 -2.37 15.60 -11.67
CA ARG A 350 -1.25 16.35 -11.08
C ARG A 350 -1.70 17.48 -10.18
N VAL A 351 -2.65 18.29 -10.64
CA VAL A 351 -3.16 19.44 -9.88
C VAL A 351 -3.85 18.95 -8.62
N VAL A 352 -4.68 17.89 -8.73
CA VAL A 352 -5.31 17.26 -7.57
C VAL A 352 -4.26 16.69 -6.61
N THR A 353 -3.20 16.05 -7.12
CA THR A 353 -2.12 15.54 -6.26
C THR A 353 -1.46 16.65 -5.46
N ALA A 354 -1.04 17.72 -6.14
CA ALA A 354 -0.33 18.83 -5.50
C ALA A 354 -1.23 19.62 -4.53
N ALA A 355 -2.48 19.90 -4.92
CA ALA A 355 -3.45 20.54 -4.04
C ALA A 355 -3.71 19.69 -2.79
N GLY A 356 -3.94 18.38 -2.96
CA GLY A 356 -4.13 17.45 -1.84
C GLY A 356 -2.94 17.42 -0.89
N LEU A 357 -1.71 17.37 -1.41
CA LEU A 357 -0.50 17.42 -0.59
C LEU A 357 -0.36 18.74 0.17
N ALA A 358 -0.66 19.88 -0.45
CA ALA A 358 -0.63 21.19 0.20
C ALA A 358 -1.69 21.28 1.31
N THR A 359 -2.90 20.79 1.05
CA THR A 359 -3.99 20.72 2.05
C THR A 359 -3.60 19.81 3.22
N ALA A 360 -3.01 18.64 2.93
CA ALA A 360 -2.56 17.70 3.95
C ALA A 360 -1.43 18.31 4.81
N GLY A 361 -0.47 18.99 4.17
CA GLY A 361 0.61 19.68 4.84
C GLY A 361 0.12 20.83 5.72
N ALA A 362 -0.88 21.60 5.28
CA ALA A 362 -1.51 22.62 6.09
C ALA A 362 -2.22 22.02 7.32
N GLY A 363 -2.94 20.90 7.15
CA GLY A 363 -3.55 20.18 8.26
C GLY A 363 -2.54 19.72 9.31
N LEU A 364 -1.42 19.14 8.89
CA LEU A 364 -0.34 18.76 9.79
C LEU A 364 0.29 19.96 10.49
N MET A 365 0.50 21.07 9.78
CA MET A 365 1.07 22.28 10.39
C MET A 365 0.15 22.84 11.48
N LEU A 366 -1.17 22.83 11.26
CA LEU A 366 -2.14 23.23 12.28
C LEU A 366 -2.09 22.30 13.50
N LEU A 367 -2.00 20.99 13.30
CA LEU A 367 -1.85 20.03 14.41
C LEU A 367 -0.53 20.23 15.15
N ALA A 368 0.56 20.51 14.45
CA ALA A 368 1.86 20.80 15.06
C ALA A 368 1.83 22.06 15.93
N LEU A 369 1.12 23.10 15.49
CA LEU A 369 1.05 24.39 16.17
C LEU A 369 0.04 24.42 17.33
N THR A 370 -1.05 23.67 17.22
CA THR A 370 -2.19 23.79 18.15
C THR A 370 -2.64 22.46 18.75
N GLY A 371 -2.45 21.34 18.06
CA GLY A 371 -3.04 20.05 18.41
C GLY A 371 -2.37 19.31 19.58
N LEU A 372 -1.21 19.78 20.03
CA LEU A 372 -0.43 19.20 21.13
C LEU A 372 -0.46 20.04 22.42
N ASP A 373 -1.32 21.06 22.49
CA ASP A 373 -1.57 21.81 23.73
C ASP A 373 -2.60 21.07 24.61
N PRO A 374 -2.23 20.63 25.84
CA PRO A 374 -3.14 19.90 26.73
C PRO A 374 -4.43 20.65 27.08
N HIS A 375 -4.40 21.98 27.05
CA HIS A 375 -5.53 22.83 27.45
C HIS A 375 -6.35 23.34 26.27
N ALA A 376 -5.89 23.12 25.04
CA ALA A 376 -6.57 23.66 23.87
C ALA A 376 -7.90 22.95 23.58
N ALA A 377 -8.90 23.73 23.14
CA ALA A 377 -10.22 23.21 22.82
C ALA A 377 -10.18 22.34 21.56
N TYR A 378 -10.85 21.19 21.60
CA TYR A 378 -10.89 20.23 20.48
C TYR A 378 -11.32 20.88 19.15
N ALA A 379 -12.36 21.71 19.19
CA ALA A 379 -12.94 22.32 17.99
C ALA A 379 -11.99 23.29 17.27
N SER A 380 -11.15 24.03 17.99
CA SER A 380 -10.23 25.01 17.40
C SER A 380 -8.85 24.43 17.12
N ALA A 381 -8.36 23.54 17.99
CA ALA A 381 -6.98 23.06 17.94
C ALA A 381 -6.80 21.74 17.17
N LEU A 382 -7.80 20.86 17.19
CA LEU A 382 -7.67 19.51 16.64
C LEU A 382 -8.49 19.34 15.38
N LEU A 383 -9.76 19.77 15.42
CA LEU A 383 -10.72 19.53 14.35
C LEU A 383 -10.27 20.03 12.97
N PRO A 384 -9.70 21.26 12.81
CA PRO A 384 -9.29 21.73 11.49
C PRO A 384 -8.19 20.85 10.88
N GLY A 385 -7.20 20.48 11.70
CA GLY A 385 -6.12 19.58 11.29
C GLY A 385 -6.60 18.17 10.96
N LEU A 386 -7.49 17.63 11.80
CA LEU A 386 -8.11 16.31 11.62
C LEU A 386 -9.03 16.23 10.41
N VAL A 387 -9.50 17.36 9.86
CA VAL A 387 -10.28 17.38 8.61
C VAL A 387 -9.38 17.60 7.40
N LEU A 388 -8.47 18.58 7.46
CA LEU A 388 -7.64 18.96 6.32
C LEU A 388 -6.62 17.88 5.94
N LEU A 389 -5.97 17.26 6.93
CA LEU A 389 -5.00 16.19 6.70
C LEU A 389 -5.58 15.03 5.86
N PRO A 390 -6.61 14.32 6.32
CA PRO A 390 -7.17 13.19 5.57
C PRO A 390 -7.81 13.62 4.25
N ALA A 391 -8.47 14.77 4.21
CA ALA A 391 -9.04 15.28 2.96
C ALA A 391 -7.94 15.49 1.90
N GLY A 392 -6.83 16.11 2.29
CA GLY A 392 -5.68 16.30 1.42
C GLY A 392 -5.01 14.98 1.03
N ALA A 393 -4.80 14.07 2.00
CA ALA A 393 -4.15 12.78 1.79
C ALA A 393 -4.94 11.85 0.84
N ALA A 394 -6.28 11.81 0.95
CA ALA A 394 -7.11 11.03 0.04
C ALA A 394 -7.07 11.57 -1.40
N ALA A 395 -7.15 12.89 -1.57
CA ALA A 395 -7.06 13.53 -2.88
C ALA A 395 -5.65 13.35 -3.49
N SER A 396 -4.61 13.50 -2.68
CA SER A 396 -3.22 13.32 -3.13
C SER A 396 -2.98 11.89 -3.59
N PHE A 397 -3.44 10.90 -2.81
CA PHE A 397 -3.31 9.48 -3.12
C PHE A 397 -3.99 9.11 -4.43
N ALA A 398 -5.24 9.55 -4.63
CA ALA A 398 -5.99 9.25 -5.85
C ALA A 398 -5.29 9.80 -7.10
N GLY A 399 -4.83 11.05 -7.06
CA GLY A 399 -4.08 11.66 -8.15
C GLY A 399 -2.74 10.95 -8.39
N ALA A 400 -1.99 10.66 -7.32
CA ALA A 400 -0.70 9.99 -7.41
C ALA A 400 -0.80 8.56 -7.96
N ALA A 401 -1.88 7.83 -7.63
CA ALA A 401 -2.15 6.50 -8.17
C ALA A 401 -2.33 6.53 -9.69
N VAL A 402 -3.05 7.54 -10.21
CA VAL A 402 -3.19 7.76 -11.66
C VAL A 402 -1.83 8.09 -12.30
N LEU A 403 -1.02 8.94 -11.65
CA LEU A 403 0.30 9.32 -12.16
C LEU A 403 1.29 8.15 -12.19
N THR A 404 1.22 7.26 -11.20
CA THR A 404 2.09 6.09 -11.08
C THR A 404 1.80 5.07 -12.18
N THR A 405 0.52 4.90 -12.53
CA THR A 405 0.05 3.95 -13.54
C THR A 405 0.06 4.51 -14.96
N HIS A 406 0.21 5.81 -15.13
CA HIS A 406 0.25 6.46 -16.44
C HIS A 406 1.42 5.95 -17.31
N GLY A 407 1.11 5.53 -18.54
CA GLY A 407 2.10 5.05 -19.52
C GLY A 407 2.72 3.69 -19.20
N VAL A 408 2.12 2.93 -18.27
CA VAL A 408 2.52 1.56 -17.97
C VAL A 408 1.78 0.60 -18.92
N PRO A 409 2.49 -0.24 -19.71
CA PRO A 409 1.84 -1.25 -20.55
C PRO A 409 0.90 -2.15 -19.76
N HIS A 410 -0.16 -2.66 -20.38
CA HIS A 410 -1.16 -3.50 -19.71
C HIS A 410 -0.56 -4.77 -19.08
N GLU A 411 0.54 -5.30 -19.63
CA GLU A 411 1.24 -6.46 -19.04
C GLU A 411 1.98 -6.09 -17.74
N ARG A 412 2.26 -4.81 -17.51
CA ARG A 412 3.03 -4.31 -16.34
C ARG A 412 2.18 -3.57 -15.32
N THR A 413 0.86 -3.54 -15.47
CA THR A 413 -0.06 -2.88 -14.51
C THR A 413 0.05 -3.50 -13.10
N GLY A 414 0.33 -4.80 -13.00
CA GLY A 414 0.59 -5.47 -11.72
C GLY A 414 1.82 -4.94 -10.99
N LEU A 415 2.91 -4.68 -11.72
CA LEU A 415 4.13 -4.05 -11.17
C LEU A 415 3.80 -2.65 -10.63
N ALA A 416 3.08 -1.83 -11.40
CA ALA A 416 2.70 -0.49 -10.96
C ALA A 416 1.85 -0.49 -9.68
N GLY A 417 0.90 -1.41 -9.57
CA GLY A 417 0.11 -1.60 -8.34
C GLY A 417 0.94 -2.11 -7.15
N GLY A 418 1.91 -2.99 -7.40
CA GLY A 418 2.85 -3.46 -6.38
C GLY A 418 3.69 -2.31 -5.81
N VAL A 419 4.31 -1.49 -6.68
CA VAL A 419 5.12 -0.34 -6.25
C VAL A 419 4.28 0.72 -5.52
N LEU A 420 3.02 0.91 -5.93
CA LEU A 420 2.07 1.77 -5.24
C LEU A 420 1.85 1.31 -3.78
N ASN A 421 1.57 0.02 -3.58
CA ASN A 421 1.37 -0.55 -2.26
C ASN A 421 2.66 -0.50 -1.44
N THR A 422 3.82 -0.79 -2.04
CA THR A 422 5.10 -0.66 -1.34
C THR A 422 5.32 0.77 -0.83
N ALA A 423 5.06 1.79 -1.65
CA ALA A 423 5.15 3.19 -1.19
C ALA A 423 4.16 3.50 -0.07
N MET A 424 2.95 2.96 -0.14
CA MET A 424 1.92 3.10 0.90
C MET A 424 2.35 2.50 2.24
N GLU A 425 3.06 1.36 2.22
CA GLU A 425 3.53 0.68 3.44
C GLU A 425 4.87 1.24 3.96
N LEU A 426 5.76 1.69 3.07
CA LEU A 426 7.03 2.33 3.47
C LEU A 426 6.82 3.66 4.21
N GLY A 427 5.70 4.35 3.94
CA GLY A 427 5.36 5.61 4.60
C GLY A 427 5.20 5.46 6.12
N PRO A 428 4.19 4.71 6.59
CA PRO A 428 3.93 4.47 8.02
C PRO A 428 5.07 3.77 8.78
N THR A 429 6.04 3.20 8.07
CA THR A 429 7.10 2.38 8.67
C THR A 429 8.44 3.12 8.64
N VAL A 430 9.05 3.22 7.47
CA VAL A 430 10.39 3.78 7.29
C VAL A 430 10.37 5.30 7.34
N VAL A 431 9.49 5.94 6.57
CA VAL A 431 9.44 7.41 6.53
C VAL A 431 9.04 7.95 7.90
N PHE A 432 8.10 7.29 8.56
CA PHE A 432 7.71 7.65 9.92
C PHE A 432 8.87 7.55 10.91
N ALA A 433 9.61 6.45 10.91
CA ALA A 433 10.79 6.28 11.76
C ALA A 433 11.87 7.35 11.52
N ILE A 434 12.12 7.72 10.25
CA ILE A 434 13.09 8.79 9.92
C ILE A 434 12.63 10.13 10.50
N VAL A 435 11.36 10.49 10.33
CA VAL A 435 10.82 11.78 10.75
C VAL A 435 10.77 11.92 12.27
N LEU A 436 10.53 10.82 12.99
CA LEU A 436 10.58 10.79 14.45
C LEU A 436 11.94 11.21 15.01
N THR A 437 13.02 10.98 14.26
CA THR A 437 14.37 11.37 14.71
C THR A 437 14.61 12.88 14.77
N PHE A 438 13.71 13.71 14.23
CA PHE A 438 13.86 15.16 14.18
C PHE A 438 13.57 15.89 15.51
N GLY A 439 13.14 15.18 16.55
CA GLY A 439 12.96 15.74 17.89
C GLY A 439 11.55 15.54 18.41
N SER A 440 10.88 16.61 18.83
CA SER A 440 9.54 16.51 19.41
C SER A 440 8.47 16.17 18.38
N ASP A 441 7.34 15.64 18.85
CA ASP A 441 6.16 15.37 18.04
C ASP A 441 5.73 16.56 17.19
N ALA A 442 5.74 17.76 17.76
CA ALA A 442 5.42 18.99 17.03
C ALA A 442 6.37 19.23 15.84
N VAL A 443 7.68 19.00 16.06
CA VAL A 443 8.70 19.14 15.01
C VAL A 443 8.52 18.08 13.94
N SER A 444 8.26 16.83 14.31
CA SER A 444 8.00 15.73 13.38
C SER A 444 6.74 15.96 12.53
N LEU A 445 5.65 16.46 13.14
CA LEU A 445 4.43 16.87 12.43
C LEU A 445 4.70 18.02 11.46
N ALA A 446 5.39 19.07 11.90
CA ALA A 446 5.73 20.22 11.08
C ALA A 446 6.68 19.86 9.92
N ALA A 447 7.70 19.05 10.18
CA ALA A 447 8.66 18.58 9.18
C ALA A 447 7.98 17.74 8.09
N THR A 448 7.04 16.86 8.48
CA THR A 448 6.23 16.11 7.51
C THR A 448 5.32 17.03 6.71
N GLY A 449 4.69 18.02 7.36
CA GLY A 449 3.87 19.02 6.68
C GLY A 449 4.67 19.80 5.62
N ALA A 450 5.90 20.21 5.96
CA ALA A 450 6.82 20.87 5.06
C ALA A 450 7.27 19.94 3.90
N ALA A 451 7.53 18.66 4.17
CA ALA A 451 7.88 17.68 3.15
C ALA A 451 6.73 17.46 2.14
N LEU A 452 5.48 17.39 2.62
CA LEU A 452 4.29 17.32 1.75
C LEU A 452 4.19 18.55 0.84
N ALA A 453 4.36 19.76 1.41
CA ALA A 453 4.33 21.01 0.64
C ALA A 453 5.47 21.08 -0.39
N LEU A 454 6.67 20.59 -0.06
CA LEU A 454 7.79 20.50 -0.99
C LEU A 454 7.49 19.55 -2.15
N VAL A 455 6.97 18.35 -1.87
CA VAL A 455 6.58 17.38 -2.91
C VAL A 455 5.46 17.96 -3.79
N ALA A 456 4.53 18.73 -3.22
CA ALA A 456 3.51 19.45 -3.98
C ALA A 456 4.14 20.45 -4.97
N ALA A 457 5.06 21.29 -4.50
CA ALA A 457 5.75 22.28 -5.32
C ALA A 457 6.58 21.63 -6.45
N LEU A 458 7.28 20.54 -6.15
CA LEU A 458 8.04 19.78 -7.14
C LEU A 458 7.14 19.14 -8.21
N ASN A 459 5.99 18.59 -7.81
CA ASN A 459 5.00 18.05 -8.74
C ASN A 459 4.49 19.09 -9.75
N LEU A 460 4.26 20.33 -9.29
CA LEU A 460 3.84 21.43 -10.16
C LEU A 460 4.98 21.94 -11.06
N ARG A 461 6.23 21.99 -10.57
CA ARG A 461 7.39 22.47 -11.35
C ARG A 461 7.73 21.58 -12.56
N VAL A 462 7.61 20.26 -12.43
CA VAL A 462 7.89 19.30 -13.53
C VAL A 462 6.92 19.48 -14.73
N GLN A 463 5.81 20.20 -14.55
CA GLN A 463 4.88 20.56 -15.63
C GLN A 463 5.42 21.67 -16.53
N ARG A 464 6.14 22.66 -15.98
CA ARG A 464 6.61 23.83 -16.73
C ARG A 464 7.76 23.51 -17.69
N SER A 465 8.45 22.39 -17.50
CA SER A 465 9.67 22.05 -18.25
C SER A 465 9.44 21.43 -19.64
N ARG A 466 8.20 21.22 -20.09
CA ARG A 466 7.91 20.69 -21.44
C ARG A 466 6.66 21.32 -22.06
N PRO A 467 6.79 22.31 -22.96
CA PRO A 467 5.77 22.55 -23.97
C PRO A 467 5.76 21.36 -24.93
N SER A 468 4.59 20.76 -25.14
CA SER A 468 4.37 19.77 -26.19
C SER A 468 4.70 20.39 -27.55
N ARG A 469 5.77 19.94 -28.21
CA ARG A 469 5.96 20.21 -29.64
C ARG A 469 4.76 19.62 -30.38
N PRO A 470 4.05 20.38 -31.24
CA PRO A 470 3.00 19.81 -32.08
C PRO A 470 3.61 18.69 -32.92
N SER A 471 2.97 17.52 -32.90
CA SER A 471 3.29 16.43 -33.81
C SER A 471 3.19 16.95 -35.25
N ARG A 472 4.31 17.01 -35.96
CA ARG A 472 4.33 17.29 -37.40
C ARG A 472 3.41 16.27 -38.09
N PRO A 473 2.47 16.68 -38.95
CA PRO A 473 1.68 15.74 -39.72
C PRO A 473 2.63 14.89 -40.58
N SER A 474 2.46 13.58 -40.49
CA SER A 474 3.17 12.58 -41.29
C SER A 474 2.97 12.90 -42.77
N ARG A 475 4.06 13.19 -43.49
CA ARG A 475 4.04 13.32 -44.95
C ARG A 475 3.49 12.03 -45.56
N PRO A 476 2.56 12.09 -46.52
CA PRO A 476 2.11 10.90 -47.23
C PRO A 476 3.28 10.28 -47.99
N SER A 477 3.47 8.97 -47.80
CA SER A 477 4.46 8.15 -48.49
C SER A 477 4.22 8.21 -50.00
N ARG A 478 5.24 8.63 -50.75
CA ARG A 478 5.24 8.56 -52.22
C ARG A 478 5.09 7.09 -52.67
N PRO A 479 4.30 6.80 -53.71
CA PRO A 479 4.26 5.46 -54.29
C PRO A 479 5.63 5.10 -54.87
N SER A 480 6.12 3.92 -54.50
CA SER A 480 7.31 3.29 -55.07
C SER A 480 7.11 3.04 -56.56
N ARG A 481 8.00 3.60 -57.41
CA ARG A 481 8.09 3.26 -58.83
C ARG A 481 8.42 1.77 -58.99
N PRO A 482 7.81 1.05 -59.93
CA PRO A 482 8.21 -0.33 -60.24
C PRO A 482 9.63 -0.34 -60.83
N SER A 483 10.50 -1.14 -60.25
CA SER A 483 11.83 -1.45 -60.75
C SER A 483 11.74 -2.30 -62.02
N SER A 484 12.47 -1.84 -63.03
CA SER A 484 12.78 -2.49 -64.31
C SER A 484 13.05 -3.99 -64.22
N LEU A 485 12.39 -4.77 -65.08
CA LEU A 485 12.77 -6.14 -65.42
C LEU A 485 14.00 -6.14 -66.35
N PRO A 486 14.91 -7.14 -66.27
CA PRO A 486 16.04 -7.25 -67.18
C PRO A 486 15.59 -7.81 -68.54
N GLN A 487 15.99 -7.15 -69.63
CA GLN A 487 15.99 -7.72 -70.96
C GLN A 487 17.10 -8.79 -71.03
N GLY A 488 16.68 -10.06 -71.12
CA GLY A 488 17.52 -11.18 -71.54
C GLY A 488 17.34 -11.42 -73.03
N ALA A 489 18.47 -11.49 -73.75
CA ALA A 489 18.55 -11.70 -75.19
C ALA A 489 18.41 -13.19 -75.59
N THR A 490 17.83 -13.40 -76.77
CA THR A 490 18.10 -14.44 -77.79
C THR A 490 18.20 -15.92 -77.39
N GLN A 491 17.24 -16.73 -77.84
CA GLN A 491 17.35 -17.58 -79.05
C GLN A 491 15.96 -17.98 -79.55
#